data_AF-A0A3M1ERG7-F1
#
_entry.id   AF-A0A3M1ERG7-F1
#
_cell.length_a   1.000
_cell.length_b   1.000
_cell.length_c   1.000
_cell.angle_alpha   90.00
_cell.angle_beta   90.00
_cell.angle_gamma   90.00
#
_symmetry.space_group_name_H-M   'P 1'
#
loop_
_entity.id
_entity.type
_entity.pdbx_description
1 polymer ?
#
loop_
_entity_poly.entity_id
_entity_poly.type
_entity_poly.pdbx_seq_one_letter_code
_entity_poly.pdbx_strand_id
1 'polypeptide(L)' 'MPANPTMTVQQARDLLRKLVAARDGDELKKLVADHIMWCDGIFFAELDLLVEEFERRGDEASAAKLKSLGDYMARLRFMI' A
#
# COMPACT_ATOMS: atom_id res chain seq x y z
N MET A 1 -10.84 -7.02 26.30
CA MET A 1 -10.81 -7.65 24.97
C MET A 1 -9.76 -6.91 24.16
N PRO A 2 -8.64 -7.52 23.73
CA PRO A 2 -7.74 -6.82 22.83
C PRO A 2 -8.44 -6.65 21.47
N ALA A 3 -8.33 -5.43 20.93
CA ALA A 3 -8.98 -4.97 19.72
C ALA A 3 -8.76 -5.93 18.54
N ASN A 4 -9.77 -6.07 17.67
CA ASN A 4 -9.57 -6.53 16.29
C ASN A 4 -8.31 -5.85 15.74
N PRO A 5 -7.39 -6.56 15.08
CA PRO A 5 -6.18 -5.94 14.59
C PRO A 5 -6.50 -5.11 13.33
N THR A 6 -7.17 -3.97 13.51
CA THR A 6 -7.26 -2.95 12.48
C THR A 6 -5.86 -2.39 12.31
N MET A 7 -5.35 -2.45 11.09
CA MET A 7 -4.01 -1.97 10.75
C MET A 7 -3.86 -0.50 11.13
N THR A 8 -2.81 -0.20 11.89
CA THR A 8 -2.51 1.17 12.32
C THR A 8 -1.88 1.98 11.17
N VAL A 9 -1.98 3.31 11.25
CA VAL A 9 -1.34 4.25 10.30
C VAL A 9 0.16 4.00 10.18
N GLN A 10 0.85 3.70 11.29
CA GLN A 10 2.28 3.38 11.26
C GLN A 10 2.57 2.09 10.50
N GLN A 11 1.76 1.05 10.70
CA GLN A 11 1.90 -0.21 9.95
C GLN A 11 1.62 -0.02 8.46
N ALA A 12 0.62 0.81 8.11
CA ALA A 12 0.35 1.19 6.73
C ALA A 12 1.54 1.87 6.07
N ARG A 13 2.12 2.88 6.71
CA ARG A 13 3.31 3.55 6.18
C ARG A 13 4.52 2.64 6.05
N ASP A 14 4.74 1.76 7.03
CA ASP A 14 5.86 0.81 6.98
C ASP A 14 5.70 -0.18 5.84
N LEU A 15 4.47 -0.69 5.63
CA LEU A 15 4.14 -1.56 4.52
C LEU A 15 4.31 -0.84 3.18
N LEU A 16 3.80 0.38 3.03
CA LEU A 16 3.96 1.20 1.82
C LEU A 16 5.43 1.42 1.47
N ARG A 17 6.27 1.71 2.46
CA ARG A 17 7.73 1.86 2.25
C ARG A 17 8.37 0.57 1.77
N LYS A 18 8.00 -0.58 2.35
CA LYS A 18 8.47 -1.90 1.90
C LYS A 18 8.03 -2.20 0.47
N LEU A 19 6.80 -1.84 0.12
CA LEU A 19 6.25 -2.04 -1.21
C LEU A 19 6.91 -1.13 -2.26
N VAL A 20 7.25 0.11 -1.90
CA VAL A 20 8.02 1.03 -2.77
C VAL A 20 9.47 0.57 -2.93
N ALA A 21 10.05 0.00 -1.87
CA ALA A 21 11.40 -0.55 -1.87
C ALA A 21 11.51 -1.93 -2.54
N ALA A 22 10.37 -2.63 -2.75
CA ALA A 22 10.34 -3.92 -3.41
C ALA A 22 10.92 -3.80 -4.82
N ARG A 23 11.92 -4.63 -5.11
CA ARG A 23 12.65 -4.57 -6.38
C ARG A 23 11.89 -5.23 -7.51
N ASP A 24 11.12 -6.27 -7.18
CA ASP A 24 10.49 -7.16 -8.14
C ASP A 24 8.99 -7.33 -7.89
N GLY A 25 8.25 -7.53 -8.98
CA GLY A 25 6.81 -7.71 -8.94
C GLY A 25 6.36 -8.91 -8.10
N ASP A 26 7.16 -9.99 -8.02
CA ASP A 26 6.81 -11.17 -7.21
C ASP A 26 6.97 -10.95 -5.70
N GLU A 27 7.98 -10.19 -5.28
CA GLU A 27 8.14 -9.80 -3.87
C GLU A 27 7.00 -8.90 -3.42
N LEU A 28 6.64 -7.95 -4.29
CA LEU A 28 5.51 -7.05 -4.11
C LEU A 28 4.20 -7.85 -4.02
N LYS A 29 3.98 -8.84 -4.89
CA LYS A 29 2.81 -9.73 -4.83
C LYS A 29 2.71 -10.51 -3.52
N LYS A 30 3.82 -11.04 -3.02
CA LYS A 30 3.85 -11.78 -1.74
C LYS A 30 3.54 -10.86 -0.56
N LEU A 31 4.18 -9.70 -0.48
CA LEU A 31 3.91 -8.71 0.56
C LEU A 31 2.43 -8.27 0.53
N VAL A 32 1.89 -8.06 -0.66
CA VAL A 32 0.46 -7.77 -0.80
C VAL A 32 -0.38 -8.93 -0.31
N ALA A 33 -0.15 -10.16 -0.80
CA ALA A 33 -0.95 -11.32 -0.42
C ALA A 33 -0.92 -11.63 1.09
N ASP A 34 0.23 -11.46 1.73
CA ASP A 34 0.39 -11.68 3.18
C ASP A 34 -0.34 -10.61 4.02
N HIS A 35 -0.47 -9.39 3.49
CA HIS A 35 -1.07 -8.27 4.20
C HIS A 35 -2.46 -7.86 3.69
N ILE A 36 -2.97 -8.43 2.58
CA ILE A 36 -4.21 -7.98 1.92
C ILE A 36 -5.44 -8.15 2.80
N MET A 37 -5.43 -9.15 3.69
CA MET A 37 -6.49 -9.36 4.69
C MET A 37 -6.52 -8.26 5.76
N TRP A 38 -5.42 -7.50 5.90
CA TRP A 38 -5.21 -6.43 6.89
C TRP A 38 -5.23 -5.05 6.23
N CYS A 39 -5.04 -4.99 4.91
CA CYS A 39 -5.16 -3.77 4.10
C CYS A 39 -6.62 -3.31 4.07
N ASP A 40 -6.98 -2.46 5.02
CA ASP A 40 -8.29 -1.80 5.11
C ASP A 40 -8.26 -0.36 4.57
N GLY A 41 -9.36 0.37 4.68
CA GLY A 41 -9.46 1.77 4.22
C GLY A 41 -8.36 2.69 4.75
N ILE A 42 -7.80 2.43 5.94
CA ILE A 42 -6.66 3.17 6.50
C ILE A 42 -5.42 3.03 5.61
N PHE A 43 -5.16 1.83 5.08
CA PHE A 43 -4.02 1.60 4.19
C PHE A 43 -4.17 2.39 2.90
N PHE A 44 -5.36 2.33 2.28
CA PHE A 44 -5.62 3.07 1.05
C PHE A 44 -5.56 4.59 1.26
N ALA A 45 -6.08 5.10 2.39
CA ALA A 45 -5.96 6.51 2.74
C ALA A 45 -4.49 6.96 2.90
N GLU A 46 -3.66 6.14 3.55
CA GLU A 46 -2.23 6.44 3.67
C GLU A 46 -1.48 6.31 2.34
N LEU A 47 -1.91 5.40 1.45
CA LEU A 47 -1.36 5.26 0.10
C LEU A 47 -1.63 6.53 -0.71
N ASP A 48 -2.87 7.02 -0.72
CA ASP A 48 -3.25 8.28 -1.40
C ASP A 48 -2.46 9.47 -0.85
N LEU A 49 -2.37 9.61 0.48
CA LEU A 49 -1.57 10.68 1.10
C LEU A 49 -0.10 10.62 0.68
N LEU A 50 0.47 9.42 0.57
CA LEU A 50 1.86 9.24 0.16
C LEU A 50 2.04 9.58 -1.33
N VAL A 51 1.10 9.18 -2.19
CA VAL A 51 1.07 9.54 -3.61
C VAL A 51 1.04 11.07 -3.77
N GLU A 52 0.10 11.74 -3.08
CA GLU A 52 0.00 13.20 -3.10
C GLU A 52 1.30 13.88 -2.60
N GLU A 53 1.97 13.32 -1.60
CA GLU A 53 3.24 13.84 -1.11
C GLU A 53 4.36 13.70 -2.17
N PHE A 54 4.44 12.57 -2.86
CA PHE A 54 5.41 12.37 -3.94
C PHE A 54 5.11 13.25 -5.16
N GLU A 55 3.85 13.41 -5.55
CA GLU A 55 3.44 14.36 -6.61
C GLU A 55 3.82 15.79 -6.23
N ARG A 56 3.58 16.21 -4.98
CA ARG A 56 3.96 17.54 -4.49
C ARG A 56 5.48 17.77 -4.47
N ARG A 57 6.27 16.71 -4.26
CA ARG A 57 7.73 16.75 -4.31
C ARG A 57 8.30 16.71 -5.73
N GLY A 58 7.47 16.48 -6.75
CA GLY A 58 7.90 16.33 -8.15
C GLY A 58 8.44 14.94 -8.48
N ASP A 59 8.19 13.95 -7.62
CA ASP A 59 8.65 12.57 -7.78
C ASP A 59 7.55 11.70 -8.43
N GLU A 60 7.22 12.06 -9.67
CA GLU A 60 6.13 11.43 -10.44
C GLU A 60 6.36 9.92 -10.63
N ALA A 61 7.62 9.47 -10.67
CA ALA A 61 7.96 8.06 -10.80
C ALA A 61 7.51 7.25 -9.58
N SER A 62 7.72 7.79 -8.37
CA SER A 62 7.30 7.17 -7.11
C SER A 62 5.78 7.22 -6.95
N ALA A 63 5.17 8.35 -7.29
CA ALA A 63 3.71 8.51 -7.29
C ALA A 63 3.03 7.52 -8.25
N ALA A 64 3.52 7.39 -9.48
CA ALA A 64 2.98 6.45 -10.47
C ALA A 64 3.11 4.99 -10.01
N LYS A 65 4.24 4.63 -9.40
CA LYS A 65 4.44 3.29 -8.80
C LYS A 65 3.42 3.01 -7.70
N LEU A 66 3.23 3.94 -6.77
CA LEU A 66 2.28 3.80 -5.66
C LEU A 66 0.83 3.73 -6.15
N LYS A 67 0.48 4.52 -7.17
CA LYS A 67 -0.86 4.50 -7.77
C LYS A 67 -1.14 3.16 -8.45
N SER A 68 -0.19 2.67 -9.24
CA SER A 68 -0.30 1.36 -9.89
C SER A 68 -0.37 0.21 -8.89
N LEU A 69 0.36 0.33 -7.77
CA LEU A 69 0.29 -0.59 -6.65
C LEU A 69 -1.11 -0.58 -5.98
N GLY A 70 -1.67 0.61 -5.72
CA GLY A 70 -3.02 0.76 -5.16
C GLY A 70 -4.08 0.12 -6.05
N ASP A 71 -4.02 0.36 -7.36
CA ASP A 71 -4.90 -0.26 -8.35
C ASP A 71 -4.75 -1.79 -8.38
N TYR A 72 -3.52 -2.29 -8.31
CA TYR A 72 -3.25 -3.73 -8.25
C TYR A 72 -3.87 -4.38 -7.01
N MET A 73 -3.72 -3.74 -5.84
CA MET A 73 -4.30 -4.23 -4.59
C MET A 73 -5.82 -4.16 -4.58
N ALA A 74 -6.40 -3.06 -5.06
CA ALA A 74 -7.84 -2.90 -5.19
C ALA A 74 -8.41 -4.03 -6.06
N ARG A 75 -7.81 -4.26 -7.23
CA ARG A 75 -8.23 -5.32 -8.15
C ARG A 75 -8.13 -6.72 -7.52
N LEU A 76 -7.08 -7.02 -6.77
CA LEU A 76 -6.95 -8.27 -6.03
C LEU A 76 -8.04 -8.43 -4.97
N ARG A 77 -8.33 -7.37 -4.21
CA ARG A 77 -9.37 -7.37 -3.17
C ARG A 77 -10.78 -7.56 -3.75
N PHE A 78 -11.05 -7.02 -4.95
CA PHE A 78 -12.32 -7.22 -5.65
C PHE A 78 -12.47 -8.60 -6.29
N MET A 79 -11.40 -9.40 -6.35
CA MET A 79 -11.40 -10.73 -7.00
C MET A 79 -11.45 -11.91 -6.01
N ILE A 80 -11.37 -11.64 -4.70
CA ILE A 80 -11.53 -12.60 -3.59
C ILE A 80 -12.97 -12.60 -3.08
#